data_AF-A0AAQ0ZN79-F1
#
_entry.id   AF-A0AAQ0ZN79-F1
#
_cell.length_a   1.000
_cell.length_b   1.000
_cell.length_c   1.000
_cell.angle_alpha   90.00
_cell.angle_beta   90.00
_cell.angle_gamma   90.00
#
_symmetry.space_group_name_H-M   'P 1'
#
loop_
_entity.id
_entity.type
_entity.pdbx_description
1 polymer ?
#
loop_
_entity_poly.entity_id
_entity_poly.type
_entity_poly.pdbx_seq_one_letter_code
_entity_poly.pdbx_strand_id
1 'polypeptide(L)'
;MHKKVWWGVIIFVAFVVAWIPAHYVFAYITGDRWNETQWSAAGAWVGAGAAAFLACVSVWQTRKANEQARQATKQARDDAVVAAITSEAQRVSDLKDAKDLSDAQLNQAKAAASQAQKESEARRTQDAAHHQEQMKRLETQTGDSREQYIRDREYAAVEAVHKAVGVYVAEVHNHIRAIEAAESLTVILEKSEDLIDSEKMHHEILATYLLENRQMNLVRNSNDCIMTAKSALYQIENRGLRDAATGIVEKMVVASRSYTDRSKDNDWDAAGRLADEVNESGSELQKMADLRFEATGVELPVRERPVGSIR
;
A
#
# COMPACT_ATOMS: atom_id res chain seq x y z
N MET A 1 -33.13 63.82 64.08
CA MET A 1 -33.51 65.22 63.82
C MET A 1 -34.97 65.53 64.17
N HIS A 2 -35.92 64.58 64.06
CA HIS A 2 -37.35 64.81 64.36
C HIS A 2 -37.68 65.31 65.78
N LYS A 3 -36.94 64.90 66.83
CA LYS A 3 -37.26 65.28 68.22
C LYS A 3 -37.08 66.78 68.51
N LYS A 4 -36.16 67.49 67.84
CA LYS A 4 -35.89 68.92 68.10
C LYS A 4 -36.92 69.86 67.45
N VAL A 5 -37.52 69.46 66.33
CA VAL A 5 -38.55 70.24 65.61
C VAL A 5 -39.87 70.21 66.39
N TRP A 6 -40.23 69.06 66.96
CA TRP A 6 -41.43 68.91 67.78
C TRP A 6 -41.45 69.82 69.02
N TRP A 7 -40.32 69.97 69.70
CA TRP A 7 -40.22 70.87 70.86
C TRP A 7 -40.45 72.35 70.50
N GLY A 8 -39.97 72.81 69.34
CA GLY A 8 -40.19 74.19 68.88
C GLY A 8 -41.67 74.50 68.61
N VAL A 9 -42.40 73.56 68.01
CA VAL A 9 -43.84 73.71 67.75
C VAL A 9 -44.64 73.72 69.05
N ILE A 10 -44.30 72.84 70.00
CA ILE A 10 -44.98 72.78 71.30
C ILE A 10 -44.80 74.09 72.09
N ILE A 11 -43.59 74.65 72.11
CA ILE A 11 -43.31 75.92 72.79
C ILE A 11 -44.08 77.09 72.14
N PHE A 12 -44.15 77.14 70.81
CA PHE A 12 -44.89 78.17 70.10
C PHE A 12 -46.40 78.12 70.38
N VAL A 13 -46.99 76.93 70.35
CA VAL A 13 -48.42 76.75 70.67
C VAL A 13 -48.70 77.11 72.13
N ALA A 14 -47.85 76.69 73.07
CA ALA A 14 -47.99 77.04 74.48
C ALA A 14 -47.94 78.56 74.70
N PHE A 15 -47.07 79.27 73.98
CA PHE A 15 -46.97 80.72 74.04
C PHE A 15 -48.26 81.40 73.55
N VAL A 16 -48.80 80.98 72.41
CA VAL A 16 -50.05 81.54 71.85
C VAL A 16 -51.25 81.27 72.76
N VAL A 17 -51.35 80.05 73.31
CA VAL A 17 -52.45 79.68 74.23
C VAL A 17 -52.39 80.42 75.56
N ALA A 18 -51.20 80.76 76.06
CA ALA A 18 -51.06 81.57 77.28
C ALA A 18 -51.34 83.07 77.02
N TRP A 19 -51.03 83.55 75.83
CA TRP A 19 -51.15 84.97 75.46
C TRP A 19 -52.61 85.43 75.31
N ILE A 20 -53.48 84.58 74.72
CA ILE A 20 -54.91 84.89 74.51
C ILE A 20 -55.68 85.17 75.83
N PRO A 21 -55.64 84.30 76.87
CA PRO A 21 -56.35 84.54 78.12
C PRO A 21 -55.74 85.71 78.91
N ALA A 22 -54.41 85.91 78.86
CA ALA A 22 -53.77 87.07 79.48
C ALA A 22 -54.28 88.39 78.88
N HIS A 23 -54.54 88.44 77.58
CA HIS A 23 -55.16 89.59 76.92
C HIS A 23 -56.64 89.77 77.26
N TYR A 24 -57.42 88.69 77.36
CA TYR A 24 -58.81 88.78 77.81
C TYR A 24 -58.93 89.31 79.24
N VAL A 25 -58.04 88.89 80.14
CA VAL A 25 -57.98 89.38 81.52
C VAL A 25 -57.56 90.84 81.56
N PHE A 26 -56.59 91.26 80.74
CA PHE A 26 -56.16 92.65 80.68
C PHE A 26 -57.29 93.58 80.18
N ALA A 27 -58.01 93.20 79.12
CA ALA A 27 -59.15 93.96 78.61
C ALA A 27 -60.33 94.02 79.60
N TYR A 28 -60.53 92.97 80.40
CA TYR A 28 -61.53 92.95 81.47
C TYR A 28 -61.19 93.94 82.59
N ILE A 29 -59.89 94.05 82.95
CA ILE A 29 -59.43 94.89 84.07
C ILE A 29 -59.39 96.38 83.69
N THR A 30 -58.96 96.72 82.47
CA THR A 30 -58.77 98.13 82.08
C THR A 30 -60.04 98.81 81.58
N GLY A 31 -61.11 98.06 81.32
CA GLY A 31 -62.39 98.59 80.80
C GLY A 31 -62.33 99.09 79.36
N ASP A 32 -61.15 99.08 78.74
CA ASP A 32 -60.93 99.48 77.36
C ASP A 32 -61.32 98.34 76.40
N ARG A 33 -62.45 98.52 75.72
CA ARG A 33 -62.81 97.65 74.59
C ARG A 33 -62.00 98.08 73.38
N TRP A 34 -60.97 97.29 73.06
CA TRP A 34 -60.15 97.51 71.87
C TRP A 34 -61.02 97.53 70.61
N ASN A 35 -60.87 98.59 69.81
CA ASN A 35 -61.52 98.73 68.50
C ASN A 35 -60.97 97.64 67.55
N GLU A 36 -61.79 97.13 66.63
CA GLU A 36 -61.43 96.16 65.58
C GLU A 36 -60.12 96.49 64.86
N THR A 37 -59.80 97.78 64.73
CA THR A 37 -58.55 98.24 64.10
C THR A 37 -57.28 97.80 64.84
N GLN A 38 -57.33 97.68 66.17
CA GLN A 38 -56.18 97.25 66.99
C GLN A 38 -55.97 95.74 66.95
N TRP A 39 -57.06 94.96 66.87
CA TRP A 39 -57.01 93.50 66.67
C TRP A 39 -56.41 93.14 65.31
N SER A 40 -56.79 93.88 64.27
CA SER A 40 -56.21 93.76 62.92
C SER A 40 -54.69 94.00 62.95
N ALA A 41 -54.25 95.06 63.62
CA ALA A 41 -52.82 95.38 63.72
C ALA A 41 -52.01 94.30 64.46
N ALA A 42 -52.51 93.78 65.58
CA ALA A 42 -51.84 92.71 66.33
C ALA A 42 -51.76 91.41 65.51
N GLY A 43 -52.84 91.05 64.81
CA GLY A 43 -52.86 89.90 63.91
C GLY A 43 -51.85 90.01 62.78
N ALA A 44 -51.68 91.21 62.20
CA ALA A 44 -50.71 91.45 61.13
C ALA A 44 -49.25 91.25 61.59
N TRP A 45 -48.89 91.70 62.79
CA TRP A 45 -47.54 91.51 63.33
C TRP A 45 -47.20 90.03 63.60
N VAL A 46 -48.15 89.27 64.17
CA VAL A 46 -47.97 87.83 64.41
C VAL A 46 -47.85 87.07 63.08
N GLY A 47 -48.70 87.41 62.10
CA GLY A 47 -48.64 86.83 60.76
C GLY A 47 -47.31 87.09 60.06
N ALA A 48 -46.80 88.31 60.12
CA ALA A 48 -45.50 88.68 59.54
C ALA A 48 -44.33 87.95 60.20
N GLY A 49 -44.35 87.81 61.54
CA GLY A 49 -43.34 87.07 62.28
C GLY A 49 -43.27 85.58 61.92
N ALA A 50 -44.44 84.93 61.80
CA ALA A 50 -44.51 83.52 61.41
C ALA A 50 -43.99 83.28 59.98
N ALA A 51 -44.30 84.18 59.04
CA ALA A 51 -43.84 84.08 57.66
C ALA A 51 -42.30 84.20 57.55
N ALA A 52 -41.69 85.15 58.28
CA ALA A 52 -40.24 85.32 58.30
C ALA A 52 -39.52 84.09 58.89
N PHE A 53 -40.07 83.50 59.95
CA PHE A 53 -39.51 82.29 60.55
C PHE A 53 -39.49 81.11 59.57
N LEU A 54 -40.60 80.88 58.85
CA LEU A 54 -40.69 79.81 57.84
C LEU A 54 -39.68 79.99 56.70
N ALA A 55 -39.45 81.23 56.25
CA ALA A 55 -38.46 81.53 55.23
C ALA A 55 -37.02 81.22 55.69
N CYS A 56 -36.67 81.50 56.94
CA CYS A 56 -35.35 81.16 57.48
C CYS A 56 -35.13 79.63 57.57
N VAL A 57 -36.16 78.89 57.97
CA VAL A 57 -36.09 77.42 58.05
C VAL A 57 -35.93 76.80 56.66
N SER A 58 -36.62 77.30 55.65
CA SER A 58 -36.54 76.76 54.28
C SER A 58 -35.16 76.99 53.63
N VAL A 59 -34.53 78.15 53.88
CA VAL A 59 -33.17 78.43 53.40
C VAL A 59 -32.14 77.51 54.07
N TRP A 60 -32.28 77.26 55.38
CA TRP A 60 -31.38 76.37 56.10
C TRP A 60 -31.49 74.92 55.63
N GLN A 61 -32.71 74.42 55.40
CA GLN A 61 -32.93 73.07 54.87
C GLN A 61 -32.34 72.90 53.46
N THR A 62 -32.50 73.90 52.59
CA THR A 62 -31.94 73.90 51.23
C THR A 62 -30.42 73.87 51.23
N ARG A 63 -29.76 74.62 52.13
CA ARG A 63 -28.30 74.66 52.23
C ARG A 63 -27.72 73.31 52.64
N LYS A 64 -28.37 72.61 53.57
CA LYS A 64 -27.92 71.30 54.06
C LYS A 64 -28.05 70.19 53.02
N ALA A 65 -29.09 70.23 52.19
CA ALA A 65 -29.28 69.26 51.09
C ALA A 65 -28.17 69.38 50.02
N ASN A 66 -27.75 70.61 49.69
CA ASN A 66 -26.70 70.86 48.70
C ASN A 66 -25.30 70.39 49.16
N GLU A 67 -25.02 70.41 50.46
CA GLU A 67 -23.75 69.90 51.00
C GLU A 67 -23.66 68.37 50.92
N GLN A 68 -24.77 67.65 51.12
CA GLN A 68 -24.81 66.19 51.00
C GLN A 68 -24.60 65.71 49.55
N ALA A 69 -25.15 66.43 48.56
CA ALA A 69 -24.96 66.11 47.15
C ALA A 69 -23.50 66.25 46.67
N ARG A 70 -22.75 67.22 47.23
CA ARG A 70 -21.33 67.44 46.88
C ARG A 70 -20.37 66.41 47.48
N GLN A 71 -20.76 65.73 48.56
CA GLN A 71 -19.94 64.66 49.15
C GLN A 71 -20.13 63.33 48.43
N ALA A 72 -21.38 63.00 48.03
CA ALA A 72 -21.68 61.78 47.28
C ALA A 72 -20.99 61.73 45.89
N THR A 73 -20.86 62.88 45.23
CA THR A 73 -20.21 62.99 43.91
C THR A 73 -18.69 62.81 43.95
N LYS A 74 -18.04 63.11 45.10
CA LYS A 74 -16.60 62.88 45.25
C LYS A 74 -16.28 61.40 45.45
N GLN A 75 -17.05 60.70 46.29
CA GLN A 75 -16.84 59.25 46.54
C GLN A 75 -17.06 58.40 45.29
N ALA A 76 -18.11 58.69 44.51
CA ALA A 76 -18.39 57.96 43.27
C ALA A 76 -17.29 58.10 42.20
N ARG A 77 -16.53 59.21 42.21
CA ARG A 77 -15.44 59.43 41.25
C ARG A 77 -14.19 58.63 41.62
N ASP A 78 -13.88 58.54 42.91
CA ASP A 78 -12.70 57.82 43.39
C ASP A 78 -12.89 56.29 43.25
N ASP A 79 -14.10 55.77 43.50
CA ASP A 79 -14.41 54.35 43.32
C ASP A 79 -14.35 53.89 41.85
N ALA A 80 -14.75 54.76 40.91
CA ALA A 80 -14.71 54.46 39.48
C ALA A 80 -13.28 54.34 38.92
N VAL A 81 -12.34 55.12 39.46
CA VAL A 81 -10.93 55.08 39.03
C VAL A 81 -10.25 53.80 39.52
N VAL A 82 -10.52 53.37 40.75
CA VAL A 82 -9.97 52.12 41.29
C VAL A 82 -10.50 50.91 40.52
N ALA A 83 -11.80 50.88 40.20
CA ALA A 83 -12.39 49.81 39.40
C ALA A 83 -11.76 49.70 37.99
N ALA A 84 -11.51 50.83 37.33
CA ALA A 84 -10.85 50.87 36.03
C ALA A 84 -9.41 50.30 36.07
N ILE A 85 -8.58 50.74 37.04
CA ILE A 85 -7.19 50.29 37.17
C ILE A 85 -7.12 48.77 37.46
N THR A 86 -8.02 48.27 38.29
CA THR A 86 -8.05 46.83 38.65
C THR A 86 -8.48 45.97 37.45
N SER A 87 -9.41 46.45 36.63
CA SER A 87 -9.86 45.74 35.42
C SER A 87 -8.77 45.63 34.34
N GLU A 88 -7.90 46.64 34.22
CA GLU A 88 -6.85 46.68 33.21
C GLU A 88 -5.66 45.79 33.59
N ALA A 89 -5.32 45.73 34.88
CA ALA A 89 -4.32 44.79 35.41
C ALA A 89 -4.74 43.32 35.21
N GLN A 90 -6.03 43.01 35.41
CA GLN A 90 -6.55 41.66 35.20
C GLN A 90 -6.46 41.23 33.72
N ARG A 91 -6.78 42.15 32.80
CA ARG A 91 -6.76 41.89 31.36
C ARG A 91 -5.34 41.63 30.82
N VAL A 92 -4.33 42.29 31.38
CA VAL A 92 -2.92 42.04 31.03
C VAL A 92 -2.45 40.68 31.55
N SER A 93 -2.92 40.26 32.73
CA SER A 93 -2.64 38.92 33.26
C SER A 93 -3.25 37.84 32.37
N ASP A 94 -4.53 37.96 32.02
CA ASP A 94 -5.25 36.99 31.19
C ASP A 94 -4.62 36.86 29.78
N LEU A 95 -4.14 37.98 29.21
CA LEU A 95 -3.43 37.98 27.93
C LEU A 95 -2.08 37.27 28.00
N LYS A 96 -1.39 37.36 29.14
CA LYS A 96 -0.12 36.66 29.35
C LYS A 96 -0.34 35.16 29.49
N ASP A 97 -1.33 34.75 30.27
CA ASP A 97 -1.68 33.34 30.45
C ASP A 97 -2.17 32.72 29.13
N ALA A 98 -2.95 33.46 28.33
CA ALA A 98 -3.38 33.03 27.00
C ALA A 98 -2.21 32.87 26.02
N LYS A 99 -1.21 33.75 26.09
CA LYS A 99 0.00 33.66 25.26
C LYS A 99 0.86 32.46 25.64
N ASP A 100 1.08 32.25 26.94
CA ASP A 100 1.88 31.13 27.44
C ASP A 100 1.21 29.79 27.09
N LEU A 101 -0.13 29.72 27.14
CA LEU A 101 -0.90 28.54 26.69
C LEU A 101 -0.77 28.31 25.17
N SER A 102 -0.84 29.38 24.37
CA SER A 102 -0.68 29.31 22.91
C SER A 102 0.72 28.84 22.52
N ASP A 103 1.77 29.35 23.18
CA ASP A 103 3.15 28.95 22.93
C ASP A 103 3.40 27.49 23.34
N ALA A 104 2.78 27.03 24.44
CA ALA A 104 2.80 25.62 24.84
C ALA A 104 2.11 24.71 23.81
N GLN A 105 0.94 25.10 23.30
CA GLN A 105 0.23 24.35 22.25
C GLN A 105 1.02 24.31 20.94
N LEU A 106 1.65 25.42 20.54
CA LEU A 106 2.48 25.49 19.35
C LEU A 106 3.70 24.56 19.46
N ASN A 107 4.35 24.52 20.62
CA ASN A 107 5.50 23.65 20.86
C ASN A 107 5.08 22.17 20.89
N GLN A 108 3.92 21.85 21.47
CA GLN A 108 3.36 20.50 21.44
C GLN A 108 3.00 20.05 20.02
N ALA A 109 2.38 20.95 19.22
CA ALA A 109 2.07 20.68 17.82
C ALA A 109 3.33 20.46 16.97
N LYS A 110 4.40 21.24 17.19
CA LYS A 110 5.69 21.05 16.52
C LYS A 110 6.34 19.72 16.90
N ALA A 111 6.29 19.32 18.18
CA ALA A 111 6.80 18.03 18.63
C ALA A 111 6.02 16.86 18.00
N ALA A 112 4.69 16.94 17.99
CA ALA A 112 3.83 15.94 17.36
C ALA A 112 4.07 15.86 15.84
N ALA A 113 4.23 16.99 15.16
CA ALA A 113 4.54 17.02 13.72
C ALA A 113 5.91 16.40 13.42
N SER A 114 6.93 16.68 14.24
CA SER A 114 8.26 16.08 14.10
C SER A 114 8.23 14.55 14.31
N GLN A 115 7.46 14.08 15.29
CA GLN A 115 7.30 12.66 15.55
C GLN A 115 6.53 11.96 14.43
N ALA A 116 5.44 12.56 13.93
CA ALA A 116 4.69 12.06 12.79
C ALA A 116 5.55 12.00 11.51
N GLN A 117 6.44 12.98 11.30
CA GLN A 117 7.36 12.96 10.17
C GLN A 117 8.36 11.80 10.29
N LYS A 118 8.99 11.60 11.47
CA LYS A 118 9.89 10.48 11.73
C LYS A 118 9.20 9.12 11.56
N GLU A 119 7.97 8.98 12.04
CA GLU A 119 7.18 7.76 11.84
C GLU A 119 6.83 7.53 10.37
N SER A 120 6.53 8.60 9.61
CA SER A 120 6.27 8.48 8.17
C SER A 120 7.51 8.06 7.39
N GLU A 121 8.70 8.56 7.76
CA GLU A 121 9.98 8.18 7.16
C GLU A 121 10.34 6.73 7.53
N ALA A 122 10.10 6.31 8.77
CA ALA A 122 10.27 4.93 9.20
C ALA A 122 9.33 3.97 8.45
N ARG A 123 8.05 4.35 8.25
CA ARG A 123 7.11 3.54 7.44
C ARG A 123 7.53 3.47 5.99
N ARG A 124 7.94 4.58 5.37
CA ARG A 124 8.42 4.60 3.97
C ARG A 124 9.65 3.71 3.77
N THR A 125 10.58 3.71 4.71
CA THR A 125 11.78 2.85 4.65
C THR A 125 11.42 1.38 4.84
N GLN A 126 10.49 1.07 5.74
CA GLN A 126 9.98 -0.30 5.93
C GLN A 126 9.22 -0.81 4.69
N ASP A 127 8.35 0.02 4.11
CA ASP A 127 7.59 -0.31 2.90
C ASP A 127 8.52 -0.52 1.69
N ALA A 128 9.55 0.32 1.55
CA ALA A 128 10.57 0.16 0.51
C ALA A 128 11.37 -1.14 0.68
N ALA A 129 11.76 -1.50 1.91
CA ALA A 129 12.46 -2.75 2.19
C ALA A 129 11.57 -3.97 1.89
N HIS A 130 10.29 -3.93 2.29
CA HIS A 130 9.34 -5.00 2.00
C HIS A 130 9.08 -5.15 0.49
N HIS A 131 8.94 -4.04 -0.23
CA HIS A 131 8.80 -4.07 -1.68
C HIS A 131 10.03 -4.66 -2.38
N GLN A 132 11.25 -4.28 -1.94
CA GLN A 132 12.49 -4.84 -2.47
C GLN A 132 12.61 -6.35 -2.22
N GLU A 133 12.18 -6.82 -1.05
CA GLU A 133 12.15 -8.24 -0.73
C GLU A 133 11.12 -9.02 -1.58
N GLN A 134 9.94 -8.44 -1.80
CA GLN A 134 8.93 -9.03 -2.70
C GLN A 134 9.43 -9.13 -4.14
N MET A 135 10.08 -8.09 -4.65
CA MET A 135 10.68 -8.11 -5.99
C MET A 135 11.74 -9.21 -6.11
N LYS A 136 12.61 -9.35 -5.10
CA LYS A 136 13.62 -10.43 -5.07
C LYS A 136 13.00 -11.82 -5.04
N ARG A 137 11.91 -12.02 -4.29
CA ARG A 137 11.17 -13.29 -4.26
C ARG A 137 10.53 -13.61 -5.61
N LEU A 138 9.93 -12.61 -6.26
CA LEU A 138 9.34 -12.75 -7.60
C LEU A 138 10.40 -13.08 -8.65
N GLU A 139 11.55 -12.40 -8.63
CA GLU A 139 12.70 -12.70 -9.50
C GLU A 139 13.23 -14.12 -9.30
N THR A 140 13.29 -14.57 -8.04
CA THR A 140 13.72 -15.94 -7.72
C THR A 140 12.70 -16.95 -8.24
N GLN A 141 11.41 -16.74 -7.98
CA GLN A 141 10.34 -17.64 -8.43
C GLN A 141 10.22 -17.71 -9.95
N THR A 142 10.44 -16.60 -10.67
CA THR A 142 10.48 -16.60 -12.13
C THR A 142 11.76 -17.25 -12.68
N GLY A 143 12.89 -17.10 -11.99
CA GLY A 143 14.12 -17.83 -12.27
C GLY A 143 13.92 -19.34 -12.18
N ASP A 144 13.45 -19.83 -11.04
CA ASP A 144 13.23 -21.25 -10.77
C ASP A 144 12.23 -21.87 -11.77
N SER A 145 11.14 -21.15 -12.07
CA SER A 145 10.13 -21.61 -13.05
C SER A 145 10.70 -21.70 -14.47
N ARG A 146 11.56 -20.75 -14.86
CA ARG A 146 12.23 -20.77 -16.16
C ARG A 146 13.24 -21.90 -16.25
N GLU A 147 14.03 -22.13 -15.20
CA GLU A 147 15.00 -23.22 -15.15
C GLU A 147 14.32 -24.58 -15.24
N GLN A 148 13.22 -24.78 -14.51
CA GLN A 148 12.43 -26.02 -14.61
C GLN A 148 11.86 -26.23 -16.01
N TYR A 149 11.29 -25.18 -16.62
CA TYR A 149 10.79 -25.25 -18.00
C TYR A 149 11.88 -25.64 -19.01
N ILE A 150 13.09 -25.08 -18.87
CA ILE A 150 14.22 -25.45 -19.72
C ILE A 150 14.57 -26.92 -19.50
N ARG A 151 14.69 -27.39 -18.26
CA ARG A 151 15.00 -28.81 -17.96
C ARG A 151 13.98 -29.77 -18.56
N ASP A 152 12.68 -29.50 -18.39
CA ASP A 152 11.62 -30.35 -18.92
C ASP A 152 11.66 -30.42 -20.45
N ARG A 153 11.89 -29.27 -21.11
CA ARG A 153 12.03 -29.20 -22.57
C ARG A 153 13.25 -29.96 -23.06
N GLU A 154 14.39 -29.83 -22.39
CA GLU A 154 15.61 -30.57 -22.73
C GLU A 154 15.45 -32.07 -22.55
N TYR A 155 14.79 -32.51 -21.47
CA TYR A 155 14.49 -33.92 -21.22
C TYR A 155 13.65 -34.51 -22.35
N ALA A 156 12.55 -33.83 -22.71
CA ALA A 156 11.68 -34.25 -23.81
C ALA A 156 12.44 -34.32 -25.15
N ALA A 157 13.37 -33.39 -25.39
CA ALA A 157 14.20 -33.38 -26.58
C ALA A 157 15.17 -34.57 -26.63
N VAL A 158 15.85 -34.88 -25.51
CA VAL A 158 16.74 -36.05 -25.44
C VAL A 158 15.96 -37.35 -25.61
N GLU A 159 14.79 -37.46 -24.98
CA GLU A 159 13.92 -38.62 -25.14
C GLU A 159 13.49 -38.83 -26.61
N ALA A 160 13.20 -37.73 -27.33
CA ALA A 160 12.88 -37.79 -28.75
C ALA A 160 14.06 -38.28 -29.60
N VAL A 161 15.29 -37.83 -29.30
CA VAL A 161 16.51 -38.34 -29.95
C VAL A 161 16.68 -39.83 -29.68
N HIS A 162 16.52 -40.27 -28.43
CA HIS A 162 16.70 -41.67 -28.04
C HIS A 162 15.67 -42.59 -28.74
N LYS A 163 14.39 -42.17 -28.79
CA LYS A 163 13.34 -42.87 -29.53
C LYS A 163 13.66 -42.97 -31.03
N ALA A 164 14.10 -41.87 -31.64
CA ALA A 164 14.49 -41.85 -33.05
C ALA A 164 15.67 -42.79 -33.34
N VAL A 165 16.66 -42.86 -32.44
CA VAL A 165 17.77 -43.82 -32.52
C VAL A 165 17.26 -45.26 -32.48
N GLY A 166 16.39 -45.58 -31.51
CA GLY A 166 15.85 -46.94 -31.38
C GLY A 166 15.10 -47.41 -32.62
N VAL A 167 14.24 -46.55 -33.18
CA VAL A 167 13.53 -46.85 -34.44
C VAL A 167 14.50 -46.99 -35.60
N TYR A 168 15.45 -46.07 -35.76
CA TYR A 168 16.44 -46.11 -36.83
C TYR A 168 17.23 -47.42 -36.85
N VAL A 169 17.80 -47.80 -35.69
CA VAL A 169 18.61 -49.01 -35.55
C VAL A 169 17.79 -50.26 -35.81
N ALA A 170 16.55 -50.31 -35.30
CA ALA A 170 15.65 -51.44 -35.55
C ALA A 170 15.31 -51.60 -37.03
N GLU A 171 15.01 -50.50 -37.74
CA GLU A 171 14.68 -50.54 -39.17
C GLU A 171 15.85 -51.03 -40.03
N VAL A 172 17.07 -50.56 -39.76
CA VAL A 172 18.28 -51.01 -40.47
C VAL A 172 18.48 -52.52 -40.29
N HIS A 173 18.48 -53.00 -39.05
CA HIS A 173 18.70 -54.43 -38.76
C HIS A 173 17.55 -55.33 -39.23
N ASN A 174 16.31 -54.82 -39.25
CA ASN A 174 15.17 -55.56 -39.81
C ASN A 174 15.28 -55.69 -41.33
N HIS A 175 15.82 -54.68 -42.02
CA HIS A 175 16.05 -54.74 -43.45
C HIS A 175 17.18 -55.71 -43.81
N ILE A 176 18.31 -55.68 -43.08
CA ILE A 176 19.42 -56.62 -43.26
C ILE A 176 18.92 -58.06 -43.13
N ARG A 177 18.17 -58.37 -42.07
CA ARG A 177 17.56 -59.71 -41.88
C ARG A 177 16.60 -60.10 -43.01
N ALA A 178 15.94 -59.13 -43.64
CA ALA A 178 15.07 -59.38 -44.78
C ALA A 178 15.86 -59.84 -46.01
N ILE A 179 17.03 -59.24 -46.24
CA ILE A 179 17.94 -59.59 -47.33
C ILE A 179 18.48 -61.00 -47.13
N GLU A 180 19.01 -61.31 -45.93
CA GLU A 180 19.50 -62.65 -45.58
C GLU A 180 18.42 -63.74 -45.77
N ALA A 181 17.18 -63.43 -45.39
CA ALA A 181 16.04 -64.33 -45.58
C ALA A 181 15.69 -64.54 -47.06
N ALA A 182 15.76 -63.48 -47.88
CA ALA A 182 15.52 -63.56 -49.31
C ALA A 182 16.62 -64.34 -50.03
N GLU A 183 17.89 -64.11 -49.68
CA GLU A 183 19.02 -64.89 -50.21
C GLU A 183 18.90 -66.38 -49.87
N SER A 184 18.52 -66.68 -48.63
CA SER A 184 18.26 -68.05 -48.18
C SER A 184 17.12 -68.70 -48.97
N LEU A 185 16.04 -67.94 -49.25
CA LEU A 185 14.93 -68.41 -50.06
C LEU A 185 15.37 -68.73 -51.50
N THR A 186 16.17 -67.87 -52.13
CA THR A 186 16.71 -68.09 -53.47
C THR A 186 17.50 -69.41 -53.55
N VAL A 187 18.37 -69.67 -52.56
CA VAL A 187 19.14 -70.92 -52.50
C VAL A 187 18.23 -72.15 -52.34
N ILE A 188 17.15 -72.04 -51.57
CA ILE A 188 16.17 -73.12 -51.39
C ILE A 188 15.41 -73.37 -52.70
N LEU A 189 14.94 -72.32 -53.37
CA LEU A 189 14.20 -72.41 -54.63
C LEU A 189 15.05 -73.04 -55.73
N GLU A 190 16.32 -72.64 -55.84
CA GLU A 190 17.26 -73.20 -56.83
C GLU A 190 17.39 -74.73 -56.65
N LYS A 191 17.55 -75.18 -55.40
CA LYS A 191 17.71 -76.60 -55.04
C LYS A 191 16.42 -77.41 -55.05
N SER A 192 15.26 -76.76 -55.15
CA SER A 192 13.97 -77.46 -55.12
C SER A 192 13.74 -78.23 -56.41
N GLU A 193 13.67 -79.56 -56.34
CA GLU A 193 13.31 -80.42 -57.47
C GLU A 193 11.78 -80.43 -57.72
N ASP A 194 11.00 -80.12 -56.68
CA ASP A 194 9.53 -80.21 -56.71
C ASP A 194 8.83 -79.01 -57.35
N LEU A 195 9.55 -77.91 -57.59
CA LEU A 195 8.99 -76.68 -58.16
C LEU A 195 9.40 -76.54 -59.62
N ILE A 196 8.43 -76.20 -60.47
CA ILE A 196 8.72 -75.87 -61.87
C ILE A 196 9.35 -74.48 -61.98
N ASP A 197 10.12 -74.22 -63.04
CA ASP A 197 10.85 -72.96 -63.22
C ASP A 197 9.96 -71.71 -63.12
N SER A 198 8.71 -71.79 -63.59
CA SER A 198 7.77 -70.67 -63.48
C SER A 198 7.37 -70.34 -62.04
N GLU A 199 7.31 -71.35 -61.17
CA GLU A 199 7.01 -71.16 -59.74
C GLU A 199 8.22 -70.58 -59.01
N LYS A 200 9.43 -71.08 -59.32
CA LYS A 200 10.68 -70.50 -58.80
C LYS A 200 10.81 -69.02 -59.16
N MET A 201 10.61 -68.69 -60.45
CA MET A 201 10.62 -67.31 -60.94
C MET A 201 9.55 -66.45 -60.26
N HIS A 202 8.34 -66.99 -60.02
CA HIS A 202 7.30 -66.26 -59.31
C HIS A 202 7.72 -65.89 -57.89
N HIS A 203 8.33 -66.82 -57.15
CA HIS A 203 8.80 -66.56 -55.80
C HIS A 203 9.98 -65.57 -55.75
N GLU A 204 10.91 -65.64 -56.70
CA GLU A 204 12.01 -64.67 -56.82
C GLU A 204 11.51 -63.24 -57.11
N ILE A 205 10.54 -63.11 -58.02
CA ILE A 205 9.90 -61.82 -58.32
C ILE A 205 9.22 -61.27 -57.06
N LEU A 206 8.48 -62.11 -56.33
CA LEU A 206 7.80 -61.69 -55.11
C LEU A 206 8.78 -61.26 -54.02
N ALA A 207 9.89 -62.00 -53.83
CA ALA A 207 10.93 -61.66 -52.87
C ALA A 207 11.58 -60.31 -53.21
N THR A 208 11.90 -60.09 -54.49
CA THR A 208 12.47 -58.84 -54.99
C THR A 208 11.52 -57.66 -54.73
N TYR A 209 10.24 -57.80 -55.08
CA TYR A 209 9.23 -56.77 -54.85
C TYR A 209 9.06 -56.41 -53.36
N LEU A 210 9.10 -57.41 -52.47
CA LEU A 210 9.02 -57.18 -51.02
C LEU A 210 10.27 -56.46 -50.48
N LEU A 211 11.45 -56.81 -50.98
CA LEU A 211 12.71 -56.14 -50.61
C LEU A 211 12.72 -54.67 -51.04
N GLU A 212 12.32 -54.37 -52.28
CA GLU A 212 12.25 -52.99 -52.78
C GLU A 212 11.29 -52.13 -51.95
N ASN A 213 10.10 -52.66 -51.65
CA ASN A 213 9.14 -51.97 -50.77
C ASN A 213 9.70 -51.73 -49.37
N ARG A 214 10.42 -52.71 -48.81
CA ARG A 214 11.08 -52.54 -47.51
C ARG A 214 12.21 -51.51 -47.58
N GLN A 215 12.97 -51.46 -48.67
CA GLN A 215 14.04 -50.47 -48.83
C GLN A 215 13.47 -49.05 -48.90
N MET A 216 12.38 -48.84 -49.66
CA MET A 216 11.70 -47.54 -49.67
C MET A 216 11.21 -47.11 -48.28
N ASN A 217 10.64 -48.05 -47.52
CA ASN A 217 10.21 -47.78 -46.15
C ASN A 217 11.40 -47.48 -45.22
N LEU A 218 12.51 -48.23 -45.34
CA LEU A 218 13.74 -47.97 -44.58
C LEU A 218 14.25 -46.56 -44.83
N VAL A 219 14.33 -46.13 -46.10
CA VAL A 219 14.81 -44.78 -46.45
C VAL A 219 13.89 -43.70 -45.88
N ARG A 220 12.57 -43.88 -45.97
CA ARG A 220 11.60 -42.94 -45.38
C ARG A 220 11.77 -42.86 -43.87
N ASN A 221 11.74 -44.00 -43.17
CA ASN A 221 11.84 -44.07 -41.72
C ASN A 221 13.18 -43.51 -41.22
N SER A 222 14.27 -43.77 -41.95
CA SER A 222 15.59 -43.22 -41.67
C SER A 222 15.59 -41.69 -41.70
N ASN A 223 15.02 -41.11 -42.76
CA ASN A 223 14.89 -39.66 -42.88
C ASN A 223 14.04 -39.06 -41.76
N ASP A 224 12.91 -39.69 -41.43
CA ASP A 224 12.02 -39.22 -40.36
C ASP A 224 12.73 -39.23 -39.00
N CYS A 225 13.50 -40.28 -38.70
CA CYS A 225 14.30 -40.37 -37.48
C CYS A 225 15.38 -39.29 -37.43
N ILE A 226 16.12 -39.08 -38.53
CA ILE A 226 17.15 -38.04 -38.63
C ILE A 226 16.54 -36.65 -38.42
N MET A 227 15.39 -36.37 -39.05
CA MET A 227 14.71 -35.08 -38.92
C MET A 227 14.13 -34.85 -37.52
N THR A 228 13.63 -35.89 -36.88
CA THR A 228 13.19 -35.86 -35.49
C THR A 228 14.35 -35.52 -34.56
N ALA A 229 15.47 -36.22 -34.69
CA ALA A 229 16.67 -35.97 -33.89
C ALA A 229 17.23 -34.55 -34.13
N LYS A 230 17.30 -34.09 -35.39
CA LYS A 230 17.70 -32.72 -35.73
C LYS A 230 16.78 -31.67 -35.12
N SER A 231 15.47 -31.90 -35.12
CA SER A 231 14.51 -30.95 -34.55
C SER A 231 14.67 -30.86 -33.03
N ALA A 232 14.94 -31.98 -32.38
CA ALA A 232 15.21 -32.03 -30.94
C ALA A 232 16.51 -31.27 -30.55
N LEU A 233 17.55 -31.27 -31.40
CA LEU A 233 18.79 -30.52 -31.14
C LEU A 233 18.56 -29.04 -30.84
N TYR A 234 17.60 -28.41 -31.53
CA TYR A 234 17.29 -26.99 -31.31
C TYR A 234 16.65 -26.70 -29.95
N GLN A 235 16.14 -27.73 -29.28
CA GLN A 235 15.47 -27.61 -27.98
C GLN A 235 16.41 -27.87 -26.80
N ILE A 236 17.57 -28.48 -27.05
CA ILE A 236 18.62 -28.79 -26.06
C ILE A 236 19.52 -27.56 -25.89
N GLU A 237 19.53 -26.91 -24.72
CA GLU A 237 20.42 -25.76 -24.44
C GLU A 237 21.78 -26.21 -23.87
N ASN A 238 21.83 -27.33 -23.17
CA ASN A 238 23.05 -27.88 -22.63
C ASN A 238 24.01 -28.31 -23.75
N ARG A 239 25.22 -27.75 -23.68
CA ARG A 239 26.25 -28.00 -24.69
C ARG A 239 26.67 -29.47 -24.76
N GLY A 240 26.86 -30.15 -23.62
CA GLY A 240 27.29 -31.54 -23.61
C GLY A 240 26.27 -32.48 -24.26
N LEU A 241 24.99 -32.35 -23.89
CA LEU A 241 23.90 -33.11 -24.52
C LEU A 241 23.74 -32.75 -26.00
N ARG A 242 23.85 -31.47 -26.36
CA ARG A 242 23.74 -31.03 -27.75
C ARG A 242 24.87 -31.59 -28.61
N ASP A 243 26.10 -31.54 -28.13
CA ASP A 243 27.28 -32.04 -28.85
C ASP A 243 27.15 -33.57 -29.04
N ALA A 244 26.75 -34.30 -27.99
CA ALA A 244 26.50 -35.75 -28.07
C ALA A 244 25.39 -36.10 -29.08
N ALA A 245 24.24 -35.43 -29.00
CA ALA A 245 23.13 -35.65 -29.93
C ALA A 245 23.48 -35.24 -31.38
N THR A 246 24.34 -34.22 -31.56
CA THR A 246 24.84 -33.83 -32.89
C THR A 246 25.67 -34.97 -33.49
N GLY A 247 26.58 -35.56 -32.70
CA GLY A 247 27.36 -36.72 -33.13
C GLY A 247 26.50 -37.93 -33.52
N ILE A 248 25.38 -38.16 -32.83
CA ILE A 248 24.39 -39.18 -33.21
C ILE A 248 23.80 -38.89 -34.58
N VAL A 249 23.32 -37.67 -34.82
CA VAL A 249 22.72 -37.28 -36.10
C VAL A 249 23.71 -37.44 -37.25
N GLU A 250 24.97 -37.03 -37.04
CA GLU A 250 26.04 -37.20 -38.03
C GLU A 250 26.27 -38.67 -38.36
N LYS A 251 26.35 -39.54 -37.34
CA LYS A 251 26.48 -40.99 -37.53
C LYS A 251 25.28 -41.61 -38.25
N MET A 252 24.04 -41.22 -37.93
CA MET A 252 22.85 -41.68 -38.65
C MET A 252 22.88 -41.28 -40.13
N VAL A 253 23.35 -40.06 -40.44
CA VAL A 253 23.51 -39.59 -41.82
C VAL A 253 24.59 -40.40 -42.55
N VAL A 254 25.71 -40.68 -41.90
CA VAL A 254 26.80 -41.49 -42.47
C VAL A 254 26.34 -42.93 -42.71
N ALA A 255 25.70 -43.56 -41.72
CA ALA A 255 25.10 -44.89 -41.84
C ALA A 255 24.08 -44.96 -42.98
N SER A 256 23.23 -43.94 -43.12
CA SER A 256 22.21 -43.89 -44.17
C SER A 256 22.80 -43.85 -45.58
N ARG A 257 24.01 -43.28 -45.75
CA ARG A 257 24.67 -43.24 -47.06
C ARG A 257 25.03 -44.63 -47.57
N SER A 258 25.26 -45.61 -46.69
CA SER A 258 25.56 -46.98 -47.07
C SER A 258 24.44 -47.67 -47.84
N TYR A 259 23.20 -47.16 -47.78
CA TYR A 259 22.04 -47.72 -48.48
C TYR A 259 21.18 -46.70 -49.24
N THR A 260 21.66 -45.46 -49.39
CA THR A 260 20.97 -44.38 -50.14
C THR A 260 21.82 -43.73 -51.23
N ASP A 261 23.11 -44.05 -51.31
CA ASP A 261 23.98 -43.53 -52.35
C ASP A 261 23.64 -44.17 -53.71
N ARG A 262 22.98 -43.40 -54.59
CA ARG A 262 22.60 -43.86 -55.94
C ARG A 262 23.78 -44.21 -56.83
N SER A 263 25.00 -43.82 -56.47
CA SER A 263 26.20 -44.07 -57.28
C SER A 263 26.90 -45.39 -56.98
N LYS A 264 26.43 -46.14 -55.97
CA LYS A 264 27.07 -47.37 -55.49
C LYS A 264 26.03 -48.42 -55.14
N ASP A 265 26.47 -49.67 -55.14
CA ASP A 265 25.69 -50.75 -54.52
C ASP A 265 25.61 -50.52 -53.01
N ASN A 266 24.51 -50.98 -52.42
CA ASN A 266 24.30 -50.85 -50.98
C ASN A 266 25.32 -51.71 -50.21
N ASP A 267 25.98 -51.10 -49.23
CA ASP A 267 26.90 -51.78 -48.31
C ASP A 267 26.17 -52.07 -46.99
N TRP A 268 25.46 -53.21 -46.96
CA TRP A 268 24.63 -53.60 -45.82
C TRP A 268 25.44 -53.98 -44.58
N ASP A 269 26.65 -54.49 -44.76
CA ASP A 269 27.59 -54.77 -43.67
C ASP A 269 28.04 -53.47 -43.00
N ALA A 270 28.40 -52.45 -43.79
CA ALA A 270 28.72 -51.14 -43.25
C ALA A 270 27.49 -50.49 -42.61
N ALA A 271 26.30 -50.61 -43.20
CA ALA A 271 25.06 -50.10 -42.62
C ALA A 271 24.79 -50.68 -41.24
N GLY A 272 24.92 -52.00 -41.07
CA GLY A 272 24.76 -52.69 -39.78
C GLY A 272 25.76 -52.20 -38.73
N ARG A 273 27.06 -52.20 -39.05
CA ARG A 273 28.11 -51.73 -38.12
C ARG A 273 27.89 -50.27 -37.70
N LEU A 274 27.58 -49.38 -38.64
CA LEU A 274 27.36 -47.97 -38.34
C LEU A 274 26.05 -47.74 -37.55
N ALA A 275 25.02 -48.58 -37.75
CA ALA A 275 23.83 -48.55 -36.91
C ALA A 275 24.14 -48.96 -35.47
N ASP A 276 25.04 -49.92 -35.25
CA ASP A 276 25.50 -50.29 -33.90
C ASP A 276 26.27 -49.13 -33.23
N GLU A 277 27.10 -48.40 -33.98
CA GLU A 277 27.76 -47.18 -33.47
C GLU A 277 26.75 -46.07 -33.10
N VAL A 278 25.66 -45.93 -33.88
CA VAL A 278 24.55 -45.03 -33.56
C VAL A 278 23.87 -45.47 -32.25
N ASN A 279 23.62 -46.76 -32.07
CA ASN A 279 23.01 -47.32 -30.86
C ASN A 279 23.88 -47.10 -29.62
N GLU A 280 25.18 -47.33 -29.73
CA GLU A 280 26.15 -47.07 -28.66
C GLU A 280 26.14 -45.58 -28.27
N SER A 281 26.21 -44.70 -29.25
CA SER A 281 26.15 -43.24 -29.04
C SER A 281 24.82 -42.81 -28.39
N GLY A 282 23.70 -43.44 -28.78
CA GLY A 282 22.39 -43.22 -28.17
C GLY A 282 22.34 -43.67 -26.71
N SER A 283 23.05 -44.75 -26.37
CA SER A 283 23.19 -45.23 -24.99
C SER A 283 24.08 -44.30 -24.14
N GLU A 284 25.14 -43.73 -24.72
CA GLU A 284 25.95 -42.71 -24.05
C GLU A 284 25.17 -41.43 -23.78
N LEU A 285 24.38 -40.96 -24.75
CA LEU A 285 23.49 -39.80 -24.57
C LEU A 285 22.50 -40.05 -23.42
N GLN A 286 21.90 -41.25 -23.35
CA GLN A 286 20.99 -41.61 -22.27
C GLN A 286 21.69 -41.52 -20.90
N LYS A 287 22.89 -42.08 -20.76
CA LYS A 287 23.68 -41.99 -19.51
C LYS A 287 23.96 -40.53 -19.11
N MET A 288 24.29 -39.68 -20.09
CA MET A 288 24.50 -38.24 -19.83
C MET A 288 23.20 -37.55 -19.38
N ALA A 289 22.08 -37.93 -19.98
CA ALA A 289 20.77 -37.43 -19.62
C ALA A 289 20.37 -37.84 -18.20
N ASP A 290 20.53 -39.12 -17.86
CA ASP A 290 20.23 -39.64 -16.52
C ASP A 290 21.05 -38.88 -15.46
N LEU A 291 22.34 -38.70 -15.68
CA LEU A 291 23.19 -37.90 -14.78
C LEU A 291 22.71 -36.44 -14.63
N ARG A 292 22.17 -35.82 -15.69
CA ARG A 292 21.68 -34.43 -15.66
C ARG A 292 20.31 -34.31 -14.99
N PHE A 293 19.42 -35.26 -15.26
CA PHE A 293 18.01 -35.14 -14.89
C PHE A 293 17.70 -35.84 -13.57
N GLU A 294 18.36 -36.96 -13.26
CA GLU A 294 18.17 -37.71 -12.00
C GLU A 294 19.00 -37.17 -10.82
N ALA A 295 20.05 -36.38 -11.08
CA ALA A 295 20.81 -35.67 -10.04
C ALA A 295 19.97 -34.55 -9.40
N THR A 296 18.97 -34.94 -8.64
CA THR A 296 18.11 -34.11 -7.83
C THR A 296 18.89 -33.64 -6.60
N GLY A 297 19.69 -32.58 -6.75
CA GLY A 297 20.33 -31.89 -5.64
C GLY A 297 21.78 -31.42 -5.84
N VAL A 298 22.41 -31.72 -6.98
CA VAL A 298 23.74 -31.18 -7.31
C VAL A 298 23.54 -29.98 -8.23
N GLU A 299 23.91 -28.78 -7.76
CA GLU A 299 23.99 -27.58 -8.60
C GLU A 299 24.70 -27.93 -9.91
N LEU A 300 24.10 -27.54 -11.05
CA LEU A 300 24.72 -27.71 -12.36
C LEU A 300 26.16 -27.18 -12.29
N PRO A 301 27.17 -27.94 -12.77
CA PRO A 301 28.56 -27.50 -12.75
C PRO A 301 28.69 -26.10 -13.34
N VAL A 302 29.45 -25.21 -12.70
CA VAL A 302 29.59 -23.78 -13.06
C VAL A 302 29.92 -23.53 -14.54
N ARG A 303 30.53 -24.51 -15.22
CA ARG A 303 30.85 -24.47 -16.66
C ARG A 303 29.64 -24.63 -17.59
N GLU A 304 28.47 -25.00 -17.06
CA GLU A 304 27.26 -25.31 -17.81
C GLU A 304 26.15 -24.27 -17.65
N ARG A 305 26.42 -23.15 -16.95
CA ARG A 305 25.48 -22.03 -16.90
C ARG A 305 25.35 -21.42 -18.29
N PRO A 306 24.13 -21.07 -18.74
CA PRO A 306 23.93 -20.45 -20.05
C PRO A 306 24.81 -19.19 -20.17
N VAL A 307 25.51 -19.09 -21.30
CA VAL A 307 26.34 -17.93 -21.66
C VAL A 307 25.40 -16.72 -21.83
N GLY A 308 25.18 -16.01 -20.73
CA GLY A 308 24.17 -14.95 -20.63
C GLY A 308 23.82 -14.57 -19.20
N SER A 309 24.08 -15.43 -18.21
CA SER A 309 23.98 -15.05 -16.79
C SER A 309 25.32 -14.52 -16.27
N ILE A 310 25.80 -13.41 -16.84
CA ILE A 310 26.76 -12.57 -16.12
C ILE A 310 25.89 -11.65 -15.24
N ARG A 311 25.90 -11.90 -13.93
CA ARG A 311 25.49 -10.90 -12.93
C ARG A 311 26.66 -9.97 -12.67
#